data_AF-A0A934GRJ3-F1
#
_entry.id   AF-A0A934GRJ3-F1
#
_cell.length_a   1.000
_cell.length_b   1.000
_cell.length_c   1.000
_cell.angle_alpha   90.00
_cell.angle_beta   90.00
_cell.angle_gamma   90.00
#
_symmetry.space_group_name_H-M   'P 1'
#
loop_
_entity.id
_entity.type
_entity.pdbx_description
1 polymer ?
#
loop_
_entity_poly.entity_id
_entity_poly.type
_entity_poly.pdbx_seq_one_letter_code
_entity_poly.pdbx_strand_id
1 'polypeptide(L)'
;MKKQPSRTYATNLSDDELILLDALYAGSIEFAGLLAENFREATELDYVHHFSYEELVQVVDGMVGRGVMDLLRMADDDEDEDIRVGLTGAGGGLWEQEREPDWQRYCVYFMGTEMDLDGNEVWFAEVQSPTFDTAAEFLEVAIESGLFPEVDLEQMEIQEYVGENLVGWRSFEVVLVLRVPCGAVEEDTPVDWDLYEEKRTWWTDLMEWGGLQA
;
A
#
# COMPACT_ATOMS: atom_id res chain seq x y z
N MET A 1 10.34 -2.63 -16.91
CA MET A 1 8.95 -2.15 -17.01
C MET A 1 8.13 -3.06 -16.15
N LYS A 2 7.63 -2.57 -15.01
CA LYS A 2 6.72 -3.35 -14.20
C LYS A 2 5.38 -3.41 -14.95
N LYS A 3 4.73 -4.57 -14.96
CA LYS A 3 3.55 -4.83 -15.80
C LYS A 3 2.30 -4.34 -15.06
N GLN A 4 1.39 -3.67 -15.76
CA GLN A 4 0.08 -3.36 -15.21
C GLN A 4 -0.62 -4.66 -14.77
N PRO A 5 -1.29 -4.68 -13.61
CA PRO A 5 -1.99 -5.88 -13.17
C PRO A 5 -3.05 -6.33 -14.17
N SER A 6 -3.34 -7.63 -14.17
CA SER A 6 -4.35 -8.19 -15.05
C SER A 6 -5.75 -7.69 -14.70
N ARG A 7 -6.64 -7.72 -15.69
CA ARG A 7 -8.02 -7.25 -15.59
C ARG A 7 -8.97 -8.41 -15.83
N THR A 8 -9.96 -8.58 -14.95
CA THR A 8 -10.96 -9.65 -15.08
C THR A 8 -12.19 -9.27 -15.92
N TYR A 9 -12.46 -7.98 -16.09
CA TYR A 9 -13.67 -7.45 -16.73
C TYR A 9 -14.96 -7.81 -15.97
N ALA A 10 -14.87 -8.02 -14.66
CA ALA A 10 -16.01 -8.32 -13.81
C ALA A 10 -16.97 -7.13 -13.60
N THR A 11 -16.52 -5.91 -13.89
CA THR A 11 -17.30 -4.68 -13.70
C THR A 11 -17.45 -3.91 -15.02
N ASN A 12 -18.22 -2.82 -14.97
CA ASN A 12 -18.39 -1.90 -16.10
C ASN A 12 -17.40 -0.74 -16.09
N LEU A 13 -16.35 -0.77 -15.26
CA LEU A 13 -15.32 0.27 -15.24
C LEU A 13 -14.62 0.35 -16.59
N SER A 14 -14.26 1.54 -17.06
CA SER A 14 -13.33 1.69 -18.17
C SER A 14 -11.90 1.35 -17.72
N ASP A 15 -10.97 1.16 -18.66
CA ASP A 15 -9.55 0.96 -18.32
C ASP A 15 -8.99 2.19 -17.57
N ASP A 16 -9.33 3.40 -18.02
CA ASP A 16 -8.91 4.65 -17.38
C ASP A 16 -9.53 4.84 -15.98
N GLU A 17 -10.80 4.46 -15.80
CA GLU A 17 -11.43 4.44 -14.48
C GLU A 17 -10.73 3.46 -13.54
N LEU A 18 -10.37 2.27 -14.02
CA LEU A 18 -9.65 1.28 -13.23
C LEU A 18 -8.24 1.77 -12.85
N ILE A 19 -7.56 2.51 -13.73
CA ILE A 19 -6.27 3.15 -13.43
C ILE A 19 -6.39 4.17 -12.28
N LEU A 20 -7.49 4.95 -12.22
CA LEU A 20 -7.73 5.83 -11.08
C LEU A 20 -7.93 5.04 -9.78
N LEU A 21 -8.62 3.90 -9.83
CA LEU A 21 -8.80 3.04 -8.65
C LEU A 21 -7.48 2.39 -8.22
N ASP A 22 -6.62 2.00 -9.17
CA ASP A 22 -5.27 1.51 -8.90
C ASP A 22 -4.43 2.55 -8.14
N ALA A 23 -4.52 3.83 -8.48
CA ALA A 23 -3.81 4.90 -7.75
C ALA A 23 -4.30 5.10 -6.31
N LEU A 24 -5.54 4.71 -6.02
CA LEU A 24 -6.21 4.94 -4.74
C LEU A 24 -6.34 3.67 -3.90
N TYR A 25 -5.80 2.52 -4.36
CA TYR A 25 -6.03 1.24 -3.71
C TYR A 25 -5.47 1.21 -2.27
N ALA A 26 -4.34 1.88 -2.00
CA ALA A 26 -3.72 1.89 -0.68
C ALA A 26 -4.23 3.03 0.22
N GLY A 27 -4.79 4.10 -0.36
CA GLY A 27 -5.11 5.29 0.41
C GLY A 27 -5.73 6.43 -0.40
N SER A 28 -5.51 7.65 0.05
CA SER A 28 -5.99 8.86 -0.61
C SER A 28 -4.85 9.71 -1.14
N ILE A 29 -5.10 10.40 -2.25
CA ILE A 29 -4.16 11.31 -2.90
C ILE A 29 -4.81 12.67 -3.11
N GLU A 30 -4.02 13.73 -3.14
CA GLU A 30 -4.52 15.03 -3.59
C GLU A 30 -5.04 14.94 -5.02
N PHE A 31 -6.12 15.68 -5.32
CA PHE A 31 -6.69 15.69 -6.68
C PHE A 31 -5.64 16.06 -7.74
N ALA A 32 -4.70 16.95 -7.41
CA ALA A 32 -3.60 17.32 -8.31
C ALA A 32 -2.71 16.13 -8.70
N GLY A 33 -2.56 15.13 -7.81
CA GLY A 33 -1.85 13.89 -8.08
C GLY A 33 -2.59 12.97 -9.05
N LEU A 34 -3.90 13.16 -9.26
CA LEU A 34 -4.67 12.44 -10.28
C LEU A 34 -4.56 13.09 -11.66
N LEU A 35 -3.88 14.23 -11.83
CA LEU A 35 -3.68 14.82 -13.15
C LEU A 35 -2.68 13.99 -13.95
N ALA A 36 -2.94 13.78 -15.24
CA ALA A 36 -2.09 12.92 -16.09
C ALA A 36 -0.61 13.34 -16.10
N GLU A 37 -0.32 14.64 -15.99
CA GLU A 37 1.05 15.17 -15.88
C GLU A 37 1.76 14.84 -14.56
N ASN A 38 1.02 14.66 -13.46
CA ASN A 38 1.56 14.39 -12.13
C ASN A 38 1.43 12.92 -11.71
N PHE A 39 0.58 12.17 -12.42
CA PHE A 39 0.10 10.85 -12.00
C PHE A 39 1.22 9.87 -11.64
N ARG A 40 2.24 9.76 -12.49
CA ARG A 40 3.35 8.81 -12.27
C ARG A 40 4.20 9.16 -11.06
N GLU A 41 4.47 10.44 -10.85
CA GLU A 41 5.25 10.91 -9.70
C GLU A 41 4.46 10.75 -8.41
N ALA A 42 3.16 11.02 -8.44
CA ALA A 42 2.31 11.00 -7.28
C ALA A 42 1.87 9.58 -6.86
N THR A 43 1.88 8.60 -7.78
CA THR A 43 1.37 7.24 -7.55
C THR A 43 2.41 6.13 -7.70
N GLU A 44 3.59 6.46 -8.24
CA GLU A 44 4.65 5.50 -8.61
C GLU A 44 4.24 4.45 -9.66
N LEU A 45 3.09 4.63 -10.31
CA LEU A 45 2.61 3.72 -11.36
C LEU A 45 3.30 4.00 -12.71
N ASP A 46 3.65 2.92 -13.41
CA ASP A 46 4.30 2.97 -14.74
C ASP A 46 3.31 3.32 -15.89
N TYR A 47 2.03 3.53 -15.59
CA TYR A 47 0.94 3.80 -16.52
C TYR A 47 0.09 4.99 -16.06
N VAL A 48 -0.70 5.55 -16.96
CA VAL A 48 -1.52 6.76 -16.73
C VAL A 48 -2.84 6.64 -17.49
N HIS A 49 -3.89 7.26 -16.97
CA HIS A 49 -5.18 7.38 -17.67
C HIS A 49 -5.11 8.42 -18.80
N HIS A 50 -6.14 8.49 -19.63
CA HIS A 50 -6.19 9.41 -20.78
C HIS A 50 -7.12 10.61 -20.63
N PHE A 51 -7.79 10.76 -19.48
CA PHE A 51 -8.67 11.91 -19.24
C PHE A 51 -7.96 13.26 -19.34
N SER A 52 -8.61 14.22 -20.02
CA SER A 52 -8.31 15.65 -19.86
C SER A 52 -8.65 16.11 -18.45
N TYR A 53 -8.23 17.33 -18.08
CA TYR A 53 -8.64 17.93 -16.80
C TYR A 53 -10.16 17.96 -16.63
N GLU A 54 -10.90 18.44 -17.64
CA GLU A 54 -12.36 18.54 -17.58
C GLU A 54 -13.04 17.17 -17.51
N GLU A 55 -12.51 16.18 -18.24
CA GLU A 55 -12.99 14.80 -18.19
C GLU A 55 -12.72 14.18 -16.82
N LEU A 56 -11.53 14.37 -16.26
CA LEU A 56 -11.16 13.87 -14.93
C LEU A 56 -12.08 14.44 -13.86
N VAL A 57 -12.35 15.75 -13.88
CA VAL A 57 -13.30 16.37 -12.94
C VAL A 57 -14.68 15.72 -13.05
N GLN A 58 -15.19 15.52 -14.26
CA GLN A 58 -16.49 14.87 -14.48
C GLN A 58 -16.51 13.41 -14.04
N VAL A 59 -15.42 12.67 -14.30
CA VAL A 59 -15.30 11.26 -13.92
C VAL A 59 -15.22 11.11 -12.40
N VAL A 60 -14.40 11.91 -11.72
CA VAL A 60 -14.29 11.90 -10.26
C VAL A 60 -15.61 12.31 -9.62
N ASP A 61 -16.25 13.40 -10.06
CA ASP A 61 -17.58 13.80 -9.56
C ASP A 61 -18.63 12.71 -9.78
N GLY A 62 -18.62 12.07 -10.95
CA GLY A 62 -19.48 10.93 -11.25
C GLY A 62 -19.21 9.69 -10.40
N MET A 63 -17.94 9.41 -10.06
CA MET A 63 -17.55 8.32 -9.17
C MET A 63 -17.94 8.61 -7.71
N VAL A 64 -17.79 9.85 -7.25
CA VAL A 64 -18.27 10.31 -5.94
C VAL A 64 -19.79 10.20 -5.86
N GLY A 65 -20.51 10.65 -6.90
CA GLY A 65 -21.97 10.53 -6.97
C GLY A 65 -22.49 9.08 -6.99
N ARG A 66 -21.66 8.12 -7.43
CA ARG A 66 -21.93 6.68 -7.37
C ARG A 66 -21.48 6.03 -6.06
N GLY A 67 -20.80 6.77 -5.18
CA GLY A 67 -20.23 6.27 -3.94
C GLY A 67 -19.01 5.35 -4.15
N VAL A 68 -18.32 5.45 -5.28
CA VAL A 68 -17.07 4.72 -5.57
C VAL A 68 -15.87 5.41 -4.90
N MET A 69 -15.85 6.74 -4.94
CA MET A 69 -14.82 7.56 -4.31
C MET A 69 -15.43 8.46 -3.25
N ASP A 70 -14.60 8.97 -2.35
CA ASP A 70 -14.95 10.02 -1.40
C ASP A 70 -13.95 11.20 -1.50
N LEU A 71 -14.42 12.39 -1.14
CA LEU A 71 -13.60 13.60 -1.06
C LEU A 71 -13.32 13.91 0.41
N LEU A 72 -12.08 13.69 0.82
CA LEU A 72 -11.59 14.01 2.15
C LEU A 72 -11.10 15.46 2.16
N ARG A 73 -11.76 16.30 2.96
CA ARG A 73 -11.30 17.67 3.21
C ARG A 73 -10.52 17.69 4.50
N MET A 74 -9.22 17.93 4.38
CA MET A 74 -8.36 18.21 5.52
C MET A 74 -8.57 19.68 5.88
N ALA A 75 -9.06 19.96 7.09
CA ALA A 75 -9.14 21.32 7.59
C ALA A 75 -7.75 21.67 8.15
N ASP A 76 -6.85 22.12 7.29
CA ASP A 76 -5.65 22.79 7.75
C ASP A 76 -5.97 24.27 8.04
N ASP A 77 -5.26 24.84 9.02
CA ASP A 77 -5.43 26.22 9.48
C ASP A 77 -4.99 27.28 8.43
N ASP A 78 -4.44 26.84 7.29
CA ASP A 78 -4.06 27.67 6.15
C ASP A 78 -5.15 27.61 5.05
N GLU A 79 -5.44 28.77 4.42
CA GLU A 79 -6.65 29.06 3.61
C GLU A 79 -6.88 28.20 2.34
N ASP A 80 -6.04 27.19 2.07
CA ASP A 80 -6.15 26.29 0.93
C ASP A 80 -6.66 24.91 1.39
N GLU A 81 -7.97 24.65 1.20
CA GLU A 81 -8.55 23.32 1.44
C GLU A 81 -7.95 22.29 0.47
N ASP A 82 -6.98 21.50 0.92
CA ASP A 82 -6.45 20.37 0.14
C ASP A 82 -7.51 19.26 0.03
N ILE A 83 -8.03 19.09 -1.17
CA ILE A 83 -9.00 18.04 -1.50
C ILE A 83 -8.23 16.76 -1.80
N ARG A 84 -8.35 15.77 -0.91
CA ARG A 84 -7.88 14.41 -1.16
C ARG A 84 -9.02 13.53 -1.67
N VAL A 85 -8.72 12.65 -2.61
CA VAL A 85 -9.63 11.68 -3.19
C VAL A 85 -9.19 10.30 -2.72
N GLY A 86 -10.13 9.46 -2.27
CA GLY A 86 -9.86 8.08 -1.86
C GLY A 86 -11.00 7.15 -2.26
N LEU A 87 -10.77 5.83 -2.20
CA LEU A 87 -11.83 4.85 -2.42
C LEU A 87 -12.73 4.73 -1.19
N THR A 88 -14.03 4.55 -1.43
CA THR A 88 -14.93 4.01 -0.41
C THR A 88 -14.78 2.49 -0.35
N GLY A 89 -15.38 1.84 0.65
CA GLY A 89 -15.49 0.37 0.66
C GLY A 89 -16.21 -0.20 -0.57
N ALA A 90 -17.15 0.54 -1.17
CA ALA A 90 -17.82 0.13 -2.41
C ALA A 90 -16.90 0.26 -3.62
N GLY A 91 -16.12 1.33 -3.72
CA GLY A 91 -15.16 1.50 -4.83
C GLY A 91 -14.01 0.50 -4.76
N GLY A 92 -13.48 0.27 -3.57
CA GLY A 92 -12.49 -0.78 -3.35
C GLY A 92 -13.04 -2.19 -3.65
N GLY A 93 -14.30 -2.46 -3.34
CA GLY A 93 -14.96 -3.70 -3.74
C GLY A 93 -15.09 -3.88 -5.26
N LEU A 94 -15.21 -2.80 -6.04
CA LEU A 94 -15.16 -2.86 -7.51
C LEU A 94 -13.73 -3.12 -7.99
N TRP A 95 -12.75 -2.44 -7.39
CA TRP A 95 -11.34 -2.66 -7.69
C TRP A 95 -10.95 -4.13 -7.45
N GLU A 96 -11.34 -4.69 -6.32
CA GLU A 96 -11.07 -6.10 -5.96
C GLU A 96 -11.70 -7.09 -6.94
N GLN A 97 -12.89 -6.80 -7.49
CA GLN A 97 -13.51 -7.63 -8.51
C GLN A 97 -12.73 -7.60 -9.83
N GLU A 98 -12.20 -6.44 -10.23
CA GLU A 98 -11.40 -6.28 -11.46
C GLU A 98 -9.99 -6.84 -11.34
N ARG A 99 -9.44 -6.81 -10.13
CA ARG A 99 -8.05 -7.17 -9.84
C ARG A 99 -7.89 -8.59 -9.31
N GLU A 100 -8.83 -9.08 -8.51
CA GLU A 100 -8.72 -10.36 -7.78
C GLU A 100 -7.37 -10.49 -7.02
N PRO A 101 -7.02 -9.52 -6.16
CA PRO A 101 -5.80 -9.58 -5.35
C PRO A 101 -5.81 -10.80 -4.41
N ASP A 102 -4.65 -11.46 -4.26
CA ASP A 102 -4.47 -12.44 -3.19
C ASP A 102 -4.11 -11.72 -1.90
N TRP A 103 -5.13 -11.33 -1.15
CA TRP A 103 -4.99 -10.65 0.12
C TRP A 103 -4.28 -11.48 1.20
N GLN A 104 -4.24 -12.81 1.09
CA GLN A 104 -3.51 -13.62 2.06
C GLN A 104 -2.00 -13.40 1.97
N ARG A 105 -1.52 -12.95 0.81
CA ARG A 105 -0.13 -12.62 0.48
C ARG A 105 0.18 -11.13 0.59
N TYR A 106 -0.76 -10.32 1.04
CA TYR A 106 -0.51 -8.89 1.23
C TYR A 106 0.18 -8.65 2.57
N CYS A 107 1.19 -7.78 2.58
CA CYS A 107 1.74 -7.26 3.82
C CYS A 107 2.20 -5.81 3.65
N VAL A 108 2.17 -5.06 4.74
CA VAL A 108 2.82 -3.75 4.83
C VAL A 108 3.90 -3.83 5.89
N TYR A 109 4.95 -3.05 5.74
CA TYR A 109 6.01 -3.00 6.73
C TYR A 109 6.42 -1.57 7.02
N PHE A 110 6.95 -1.37 8.21
CA PHE A 110 7.43 -0.09 8.70
C PHE A 110 8.69 -0.30 9.53
N MET A 111 9.62 0.63 9.45
CA MET A 111 10.74 0.73 10.38
C MET A 111 10.66 2.06 11.10
N GLY A 112 10.84 2.03 12.41
CA GLY A 112 10.77 3.22 13.24
C GLY A 112 11.63 3.13 14.47
N THR A 113 11.56 4.19 15.26
CA THR A 113 12.27 4.27 16.52
C THR A 113 11.34 4.62 17.67
N GLU A 114 11.68 4.13 18.85
CA GLU A 114 11.03 4.50 20.10
C GLU A 114 12.07 4.80 21.19
N MET A 115 11.65 5.51 22.23
CA MET A 115 12.51 5.74 23.40
C MET A 115 12.26 4.65 24.44
N ASP A 116 13.32 3.97 24.87
CA ASP A 116 13.26 3.05 26.00
C ASP A 116 13.11 3.79 27.35
N LEU A 117 13.01 3.02 28.43
CA LEU A 117 12.86 3.57 29.79
C LEU A 117 14.08 4.37 30.28
N ASP A 118 15.24 4.13 29.68
CA ASP A 118 16.49 4.82 29.98
C ASP A 118 16.71 6.05 29.06
N GLY A 119 15.79 6.29 28.12
CA GLY A 119 15.82 7.39 27.17
C GLY A 119 16.74 7.14 25.96
N ASN A 120 17.10 5.88 25.69
CA ASN A 120 17.81 5.51 24.48
C ASN A 120 16.84 5.26 23.34
N GLU A 121 17.26 5.60 22.14
CA GLU A 121 16.54 5.29 20.91
C GLU A 121 16.72 3.81 20.56
N VAL A 122 15.61 3.10 20.40
CA VAL A 122 15.55 1.69 20.01
C VAL A 122 14.86 1.60 18.66
N TRP A 123 15.50 0.90 17.72
CA TRP A 123 14.96 0.66 16.40
C TRP A 123 14.11 -0.61 16.39
N PHE A 124 13.02 -0.57 15.64
CA PHE A 124 12.17 -1.74 15.42
C PHE A 124 11.71 -1.79 13.97
N ALA A 125 11.50 -3.02 13.49
CA ALA A 125 10.77 -3.32 12.29
C ALA A 125 9.40 -3.90 12.66
N GLU A 126 8.38 -3.51 11.90
CA GLU A 126 7.02 -4.00 12.04
C GLU A 126 6.53 -4.51 10.69
N VAL A 127 5.95 -5.70 10.67
CA VAL A 127 5.34 -6.31 9.49
C VAL A 127 3.90 -6.64 9.83
N GLN A 128 2.96 -6.11 9.05
CA GLN A 128 1.53 -6.35 9.21
C GLN A 128 1.00 -7.17 8.04
N SER A 129 0.24 -8.24 8.31
CA SER A 129 -0.36 -9.07 7.27
C SER A 129 -1.65 -9.75 7.76
N PRO A 130 -2.57 -10.13 6.87
CA PRO A 130 -3.73 -10.95 7.26
C PRO A 130 -3.35 -12.37 7.69
N THR A 131 -2.12 -12.82 7.40
CA THR A 131 -1.66 -14.17 7.75
C THR A 131 -0.28 -14.15 8.43
N PHE A 132 -0.08 -15.08 9.36
CA PHE A 132 1.21 -15.23 10.04
C PHE A 132 2.28 -15.67 9.05
N ASP A 133 1.95 -16.63 8.18
CA ASP A 133 2.89 -17.21 7.22
C ASP A 133 3.47 -16.13 6.30
N THR A 134 2.65 -15.21 5.77
CA THR A 134 3.13 -14.11 4.92
C THR A 134 3.97 -13.10 5.70
N ALA A 135 3.56 -12.71 6.92
CA ALA A 135 4.37 -11.79 7.73
C ALA A 135 5.73 -12.40 8.12
N ALA A 136 5.74 -13.69 8.48
CA ALA A 136 6.95 -14.41 8.86
C ALA A 136 7.89 -14.63 7.67
N GLU A 137 7.35 -14.97 6.49
CA GLU A 137 8.13 -15.14 5.26
C GLU A 137 8.75 -13.82 4.80
N PHE A 138 7.98 -12.72 4.85
CA PHE A 138 8.52 -11.37 4.62
C PHE A 138 9.69 -11.11 5.57
N LEU A 139 9.49 -11.33 6.87
CA LEU A 139 10.48 -11.01 7.90
C LEU A 139 11.76 -11.84 7.72
N GLU A 140 11.64 -13.13 7.42
CA GLU A 140 12.77 -14.02 7.15
C GLU A 140 13.60 -13.50 5.97
N VAL A 141 12.96 -13.17 4.84
CA VAL A 141 13.67 -12.67 3.67
C VAL A 141 14.22 -11.28 3.89
N ALA A 142 13.53 -10.41 4.63
CA ALA A 142 14.03 -9.08 4.98
C ALA A 142 15.28 -9.15 5.86
N ILE A 143 15.39 -10.13 6.76
CA ILE A 143 16.59 -10.39 7.55
C ILE A 143 17.72 -10.90 6.65
N GLU A 144 17.42 -11.91 5.82
CA GLU A 144 18.43 -12.54 4.97
C GLU A 144 19.01 -11.60 3.89
N SER A 145 18.16 -10.73 3.34
CA SER A 145 18.58 -9.72 2.34
C SER A 145 19.29 -8.52 2.96
N GLY A 146 19.28 -8.40 4.30
CA GLY A 146 19.82 -7.24 4.99
C GLY A 146 18.91 -6.01 4.96
N LEU A 147 17.65 -6.15 4.49
CA LEU A 147 16.65 -5.08 4.57
C LEU A 147 16.41 -4.66 6.03
N PHE A 148 16.36 -5.64 6.95
CA PHE A 148 16.31 -5.40 8.40
C PHE A 148 17.63 -5.82 9.05
N PRO A 149 18.51 -4.87 9.44
CA PRO A 149 19.79 -5.19 10.07
C PRO A 149 19.61 -5.63 11.53
N GLU A 150 20.52 -6.48 12.01
CA GLU A 150 20.68 -6.81 13.44
C GLU A 150 19.39 -7.19 14.19
N VAL A 151 18.51 -7.96 13.54
CA VAL A 151 17.22 -8.35 14.12
C VAL A 151 17.38 -9.31 15.31
N ASP A 152 16.70 -9.01 16.42
CA ASP A 152 16.61 -9.89 17.60
C ASP A 152 15.26 -10.62 17.65
N LEU A 153 15.22 -11.80 17.03
CA LEU A 153 14.02 -12.64 16.99
C LEU A 153 13.59 -13.17 18.38
N GLU A 154 14.49 -13.19 19.39
CA GLU A 154 14.11 -13.63 20.74
C GLU A 154 13.17 -12.63 21.43
N GLN A 155 13.20 -11.37 20.98
CA GLN A 155 12.36 -10.28 21.46
C GLN A 155 11.21 -9.94 20.49
N MET A 156 10.92 -10.82 19.52
CA MET A 156 9.81 -10.61 18.61
C MET A 156 8.47 -10.65 19.36
N GLU A 157 7.66 -9.63 19.13
CA GLU A 157 6.28 -9.53 19.60
C GLU A 157 5.32 -9.85 18.46
N ILE A 158 4.29 -10.63 18.77
CA ILE A 158 3.19 -10.92 17.84
C ILE A 158 1.91 -10.38 18.45
N GLN A 159 1.22 -9.53 17.69
CA GLN A 159 -0.05 -8.92 18.09
C GLN A 159 -1.12 -9.23 17.05
N GLU A 160 -2.36 -9.40 17.52
CA GLU A 160 -3.52 -9.64 16.68
C GLU A 160 -4.51 -8.48 16.86
N TYR A 161 -4.94 -7.92 15.73
CA TYR A 161 -5.95 -6.89 15.69
C TYR A 161 -7.14 -7.35 14.86
N VAL A 162 -8.35 -7.27 15.43
CA VAL A 162 -9.59 -7.76 14.80
C VAL A 162 -10.33 -6.61 14.12
N GLY A 163 -10.65 -6.77 12.84
CA GLY A 163 -11.41 -5.78 12.08
C GLY A 163 -10.60 -4.57 11.61
N GLU A 164 -9.27 -4.60 11.72
CA GLU A 164 -8.40 -3.52 11.29
C GLU A 164 -8.26 -3.43 9.76
N ASN A 165 -7.82 -2.27 9.30
CA ASN A 165 -7.64 -1.96 7.89
C ASN A 165 -6.14 -1.91 7.55
N LEU A 166 -5.68 -2.77 6.64
CA LEU A 166 -4.35 -2.62 6.02
C LEU A 166 -4.34 -1.65 4.83
N VAL A 167 -5.52 -1.43 4.22
CA VAL A 167 -5.74 -0.40 3.21
C VAL A 167 -6.99 0.37 3.58
N GLY A 168 -7.05 1.67 3.26
CA GLY A 168 -8.02 2.61 3.84
C GLY A 168 -9.51 2.24 3.70
N TRP A 169 -9.87 1.37 2.75
CA TRP A 169 -11.25 1.00 2.45
C TRP A 169 -11.61 -0.46 2.76
N ARG A 170 -10.65 -1.31 3.14
CA ARG A 170 -10.87 -2.76 3.39
C ARG A 170 -10.56 -3.11 4.84
N SER A 171 -11.56 -3.69 5.51
CA SER A 171 -11.39 -4.32 6.81
C SER A 171 -11.02 -5.79 6.65
N PHE A 172 -10.07 -6.24 7.44
CA PHE A 172 -9.61 -7.62 7.52
C PHE A 172 -10.17 -8.26 8.80
N GLU A 173 -10.52 -9.54 8.73
CA GLU A 173 -11.00 -10.27 9.90
C GLU A 173 -9.98 -10.22 11.04
N VAL A 174 -8.71 -10.42 10.67
CA VAL A 174 -7.56 -10.27 11.54
C VAL A 174 -6.41 -9.62 10.77
N VAL A 175 -5.66 -8.77 11.47
CA VAL A 175 -4.34 -8.29 11.06
C VAL A 175 -3.36 -8.74 12.12
N LEU A 176 -2.36 -9.51 11.69
CA LEU A 176 -1.23 -9.92 12.50
C LEU A 176 -0.11 -8.90 12.34
N VAL A 177 0.46 -8.48 13.46
CA VAL A 177 1.59 -7.54 13.51
C VAL A 177 2.76 -8.25 14.17
N LEU A 178 3.81 -8.49 13.39
CA LEU A 178 5.09 -8.98 13.86
C LEU A 178 6.00 -7.78 14.07
N ARG A 179 6.35 -7.52 15.32
CA ARG A 179 7.23 -6.41 15.69
C ARG A 179 8.52 -6.97 16.25
N VAL A 180 9.66 -6.51 15.76
CA VAL A 180 10.96 -7.03 16.19
C VAL A 180 11.98 -5.90 16.36
N PRO A 181 12.77 -5.90 17.44
CA PRO A 181 13.91 -5.00 17.56
C PRO A 181 14.92 -5.26 16.44
N CYS A 182 15.48 -4.18 15.90
CA CYS A 182 16.48 -4.24 14.84
C CYS A 182 17.59 -3.21 15.06
N GLY A 183 18.63 -3.28 14.26
CA GLY A 183 19.65 -2.25 14.17
C GLY A 183 19.16 -1.00 13.46
N ALA A 184 19.94 0.08 13.56
CA ALA A 184 19.68 1.29 12.79
C ALA A 184 19.94 1.05 11.30
N VAL A 185 19.08 1.61 10.44
CA VAL A 185 19.31 1.63 8.99
C VAL A 185 20.19 2.84 8.66
N GLU A 186 21.46 2.60 8.39
CA GLU A 186 22.36 3.61 7.86
C GLU A 186 22.18 3.75 6.34
N GLU A 187 22.44 4.93 5.77
CA GLU A 187 22.30 5.23 4.33
C GLU A 187 23.04 4.22 3.43
N ASP A 188 24.14 3.64 3.93
CA ASP A 188 24.98 2.68 3.22
C ASP A 188 24.73 1.21 3.63
N THR A 189 23.66 0.92 4.38
CA THR A 189 23.34 -0.47 4.77
C THR A 189 23.03 -1.28 3.50
N PRO A 190 23.86 -2.29 3.15
CA PRO A 190 23.69 -2.99 1.89
C PRO A 190 22.48 -3.92 1.96
N VAL A 191 21.56 -3.77 1.00
CA VAL A 191 20.42 -4.67 0.81
C VAL A 191 20.64 -5.49 -0.47
N ASP A 192 20.55 -6.81 -0.34
CA ASP A 192 20.55 -7.75 -1.46
C ASP A 192 19.15 -7.81 -2.10
N TRP A 193 18.87 -6.85 -2.98
CA TRP A 193 17.60 -6.77 -3.71
C TRP A 193 17.36 -7.96 -4.64
N ASP A 194 18.42 -8.59 -5.18
CA ASP A 194 18.27 -9.76 -6.03
C ASP A 194 17.74 -10.94 -5.20
N LEU A 195 18.28 -11.15 -4.00
CA LEU A 195 17.78 -12.16 -3.06
C LEU A 195 16.34 -11.87 -2.60
N TYR A 196 16.04 -10.61 -2.26
CA TYR A 196 14.69 -10.21 -1.87
C TYR A 196 13.67 -10.53 -2.96
N GLU A 197 13.94 -10.11 -4.20
CA GLU A 197 13.06 -10.36 -5.35
C GLU A 197 12.98 -11.85 -5.73
N GLU A 198 14.07 -12.61 -5.61
CA GLU A 198 14.08 -14.06 -5.89
C GLU A 198 13.19 -14.84 -4.92
N LYS A 199 13.21 -14.49 -3.63
CA LYS A 199 12.48 -15.19 -2.58
C LYS A 199 11.08 -14.67 -2.32
N ARG A 200 10.73 -13.48 -2.83
CA ARG A 200 9.43 -12.86 -2.58
C ARG A 200 8.27 -13.70 -3.10
N THR A 201 7.34 -14.04 -2.21
CA THR A 201 6.05 -14.66 -2.57
C THR A 201 4.83 -13.83 -2.16
N TRP A 202 5.06 -12.72 -1.45
CA TRP A 202 4.10 -11.71 -1.01
C TRP A 202 4.12 -10.48 -1.92
N TRP A 203 3.20 -9.55 -1.67
CA TRP A 203 3.22 -8.22 -2.28
C TRP A 203 2.95 -7.15 -1.22
N THR A 204 3.65 -6.04 -1.35
CA THR A 204 3.56 -4.84 -0.51
C THR A 204 2.95 -3.67 -1.27
N ASP A 205 3.11 -3.68 -2.59
CA ASP A 205 2.51 -2.69 -3.48
C ASP A 205 1.86 -3.31 -4.73
N LEU A 206 1.06 -2.49 -5.42
CA LEU A 206 0.33 -2.89 -6.62
C LEU A 206 1.25 -3.38 -7.76
N MET A 207 2.43 -2.80 -7.87
CA MET A 207 3.38 -3.12 -8.92
C MET A 207 4.10 -4.44 -8.66
N GLU A 208 4.38 -4.77 -7.40
CA GLU A 208 4.83 -6.11 -6.99
C GLU A 208 3.78 -7.17 -7.29
N TRP A 209 2.51 -6.87 -6.96
CA TRP A 209 1.40 -7.78 -7.22
C TRP A 209 1.22 -8.08 -8.71
N GLY A 210 1.29 -7.08 -9.58
CA GLY A 210 1.23 -7.26 -11.03
C GLY A 210 2.35 -8.16 -11.59
N GLY A 211 3.49 -8.25 -10.89
CA GLY A 211 4.60 -9.14 -11.21
C GLY A 211 4.36 -10.60 -10.83
N LEU A 212 3.60 -10.87 -9.77
CA LEU A 212 3.31 -12.23 -9.28
C LEU A 212 2.26 -12.99 -10.12
N GLN A 213 1.48 -12.28 -10.94
CA GLN A 213 0.44 -12.88 -11.78
C GLN A 213 0.96 -13.48 -13.10
N ALA A 214 2.27 -13.40 -13.37
CA ALA A 214 2.91 -13.84 -14.61
C ALA A 214 3.32 -15.33 -14.59
#